data_AF-Q8E842-F1
#
_entry.id   AF-Q8E842-F1
#
_cell.length_a   1.000
_cell.length_b   1.000
_cell.length_c   1.000
_cell.angle_alpha   90.00
_cell.angle_beta   90.00
_cell.angle_gamma   90.00
#
_symmetry.space_group_name_H-M   'P 1'
#
loop_
_entity.id
_entity.type
_entity.pdbx_description
1 polymer ?
#
loop_
_entity_poly.entity_id
_entity_poly.type
_entity_poly.pdbx_seq_one_letter_code
_entity_poly.pdbx_strand_id
1 'polypeptide(L)'
;MFSFFINIFKLLKAIVVGVKNDQDFRILLFLLVTILIGSTLFYSSVEGWSKVDALYFSVMTMSTIGYGDLVPTTDMSKIFTIIFSFLSIGIFVSLNTKIVVMTLNQKKQKLFDRKLRKDNEEVKKHTQSNT
;
A
#
# COMPACT_ATOMS: atom_id res chain seq x y z
N MET A 1 1.26 -15.36 -20.87
CA MET A 1 2.38 -14.88 -20.03
C MET A 1 2.61 -13.36 -20.16
N PHE A 2 2.63 -12.76 -21.36
CA PHE A 2 2.80 -11.30 -21.53
C PHE A 2 1.80 -10.41 -20.76
N SER A 3 0.53 -10.80 -20.67
CA SER A 3 -0.51 -10.01 -19.96
C SER A 3 -0.25 -9.88 -18.45
N PHE A 4 0.43 -10.86 -17.84
CA PHE A 4 0.79 -10.81 -16.42
C PHE A 4 1.82 -9.70 -16.15
N PHE A 5 2.87 -9.63 -16.96
CA PHE A 5 3.89 -8.59 -16.86
C PHE A 5 3.31 -7.19 -17.05
N ILE A 6 2.38 -7.02 -18.00
CA ILE A 6 1.69 -5.73 -18.21
C ILE A 6 0.92 -5.30 -16.95
N ASN A 7 0.28 -6.23 -16.23
CA ASN A 7 -0.42 -5.92 -14.99
C ASN A 7 0.56 -5.56 -13.85
N ILE A 8 1.71 -6.24 -13.77
CA ILE A 8 2.80 -5.88 -12.85
C ILE A 8 3.29 -4.45 -13.12
N PHE A 9 3.56 -4.09 -14.38
CA PHE A 9 4.02 -2.73 -14.72
C PHE A 9 2.97 -1.67 -14.40
N LYS A 10 1.68 -1.98 -14.58
CA LYS A 10 0.59 -1.10 -14.17
C LYS A 10 0.57 -0.89 -12.66
N LEU A 11 0.78 -1.94 -11.88
CA LEU A 11 0.84 -1.86 -10.42
C LEU A 11 2.04 -1.03 -9.96
N LEU A 12 3.23 -1.26 -10.52
CA LEU A 12 4.42 -0.48 -10.23
C LEU A 12 4.20 1.02 -10.56
N LYS A 13 3.59 1.32 -11.71
CA LYS A 13 3.26 2.70 -12.08
C LYS A 13 2.25 3.32 -11.10
N ALA A 14 1.27 2.57 -10.63
CA ALA A 14 0.30 3.06 -9.65
C ALA A 14 1.00 3.46 -8.33
N ILE A 15 1.95 2.65 -7.86
CA ILE A 15 2.77 2.95 -6.68
C ILE A 15 3.61 4.22 -6.90
N VAL A 16 4.32 4.32 -8.03
CA VAL A 16 5.15 5.49 -8.35
C VAL A 16 4.33 6.78 -8.45
N VAL A 17 3.14 6.71 -9.05
CA VAL A 17 2.19 7.84 -9.11
C VAL A 17 1.69 8.20 -7.71
N GLY A 18 1.38 7.20 -6.87
CA GLY A 18 1.00 7.42 -5.48
C GLY A 18 2.06 8.18 -4.69
N VAL A 19 3.33 7.77 -4.79
CA VAL A 19 4.47 8.47 -4.15
C VAL A 19 4.58 9.92 -4.62
N LYS A 20 4.44 10.19 -5.93
CA LYS A 20 4.62 11.53 -6.46
C LYS A 20 3.43 12.46 -6.17
N ASN A 21 2.20 11.94 -6.23
CA ASN A 21 1.01 12.77 -6.33
C ASN A 21 0.16 12.84 -5.06
N ASP A 22 0.33 11.92 -4.10
CA ASP A 22 -0.47 11.87 -2.87
C ASP A 22 0.41 12.04 -1.62
N GLN A 23 0.15 13.10 -0.86
CA GLN A 23 0.90 13.40 0.36
C GLN A 23 0.65 12.38 1.47
N ASP A 24 -0.59 11.93 1.66
CA ASP A 24 -0.93 10.95 2.69
C ASP A 24 -0.24 9.62 2.41
N PHE A 25 -0.17 9.22 1.13
CA PHE A 25 0.56 8.02 0.74
C PHE A 25 2.04 8.10 1.10
N ARG A 26 2.68 9.25 0.86
CA ARG A 26 4.08 9.47 1.27
C ARG A 26 4.25 9.39 2.78
N ILE A 27 3.35 10.00 3.55
CA ILE A 27 3.40 10.00 5.02
C ILE A 27 3.24 8.56 5.54
N LEU A 28 2.25 7.82 5.06
CA LEU A 28 2.04 6.42 5.45
C LEU A 28 3.24 5.54 5.09
N LEU A 29 3.84 5.74 3.91
CA LEU A 29 5.03 5.01 3.49
C LEU A 29 6.25 5.34 4.38
N PHE A 30 6.44 6.62 4.71
CA PHE A 30 7.52 7.05 5.60
C PHE A 30 7.36 6.48 7.02
N LEU A 31 6.14 6.49 7.55
CA LEU A 31 5.82 5.89 8.85
C LEU A 31 6.06 4.37 8.84
N LEU A 32 5.63 3.69 7.77
CA LEU A 32 5.86 2.26 7.58
C LEU A 32 7.37 1.92 7.58
N VAL A 33 8.17 2.68 6.84
CA VAL A 33 9.62 2.44 6.78
C VAL A 33 10.26 2.73 8.14
N THR A 34 9.86 3.82 8.80
CA THR A 34 10.40 4.20 10.12
C THR A 34 10.09 3.15 11.17
N ILE A 35 8.85 2.65 11.22
CA ILE A 35 8.46 1.64 12.21
C ILE A 35 9.15 0.30 11.94
N LEU A 36 9.34 -0.09 10.67
CA LEU A 36 10.05 -1.32 10.30
C LEU A 36 11.55 -1.24 10.63
N ILE A 37 12.20 -0.10 10.38
CA ILE A 37 13.60 0.10 10.76
C ILE A 37 13.73 0.06 12.29
N GLY A 38 12.85 0.78 13.00
CA GLY A 38 12.84 0.81 14.46
C GLY A 38 12.65 -0.57 15.08
N SER A 39 11.66 -1.33 14.61
CA SER A 39 11.39 -2.68 15.10
C SER A 39 12.53 -3.65 14.76
N THR A 40 13.10 -3.56 13.56
CA THR A 40 14.24 -4.39 13.14
C THR A 40 15.45 -4.17 14.05
N LEU A 41 15.80 -2.92 14.34
CA LEU A 41 16.91 -2.60 15.24
C LEU A 41 16.63 -3.08 16.67
N PHE A 42 15.39 -2.94 17.13
CA PHE A 42 14.97 -3.40 18.46
C PHE A 42 15.09 -4.92 18.58
N TYR A 43 14.47 -5.70 17.70
CA TYR A 43 14.53 -7.16 17.77
C TYR A 43 15.95 -7.69 17.55
N SER A 44 16.74 -7.08 16.66
CA SER A 44 18.14 -7.47 16.48
C SER A 44 18.98 -7.24 17.75
N SER A 45 18.68 -6.19 18.51
CA SER A 45 19.41 -5.88 19.76
C SER A 45 18.93 -6.70 20.95
N VAL A 46 17.61 -6.94 21.08
CA VAL A 46 17.00 -7.57 22.26
C VAL A 46 16.93 -9.10 22.13
N GLU A 47 16.59 -9.62 20.96
CA GLU A 47 16.51 -11.07 20.71
C GLU A 47 17.79 -11.63 20.08
N GLY A 48 18.75 -10.78 19.72
CA GLY A 48 20.00 -11.19 19.09
C GLY A 48 19.85 -11.72 17.66
N TRP A 49 18.67 -11.53 17.04
CA TRP A 49 18.41 -11.95 15.68
C TRP A 49 19.24 -11.18 14.66
N SER A 50 19.54 -11.81 13.52
CA SER A 50 20.12 -11.09 12.40
C SER A 50 19.18 -9.97 11.96
N LYS A 51 19.71 -8.90 11.35
CA LYS A 51 18.89 -7.80 10.82
C LYS A 51 17.84 -8.29 9.82
N VAL A 52 18.13 -9.37 9.10
CA VAL A 52 17.22 -9.97 8.12
C VAL A 52 16.08 -10.70 8.83
N ASP A 53 16.39 -11.51 9.85
CA ASP A 53 15.40 -12.24 10.64
C ASP A 53 14.49 -11.29 11.44
N ALA A 54 15.09 -10.23 12.00
CA ALA A 54 14.36 -9.18 12.70
C ALA A 54 13.42 -8.37 11.77
N LEU A 55 13.87 -8.06 10.54
CA LEU A 55 13.03 -7.43 9.53
C LEU A 55 11.92 -8.37 9.07
N TYR A 56 12.25 -9.64 8.86
CA TYR A 56 11.29 -10.68 8.50
C TYR A 56 10.20 -10.81 9.55
N PHE A 57 10.56 -10.97 10.84
CA PHE A 57 9.59 -11.00 11.93
C PHE A 57 8.71 -9.74 11.96
N SER A 58 9.33 -8.55 11.84
CA SER A 58 8.59 -7.28 11.81
C SER A 58 7.56 -7.20 10.68
N VAL A 59 7.94 -7.62 9.47
CA VAL A 59 7.03 -7.65 8.32
C VAL A 59 5.93 -8.69 8.53
N MET A 60 6.27 -9.88 9.00
CA MET A 60 5.33 -10.98 9.23
C MET A 60 4.27 -10.66 10.28
N THR A 61 4.67 -9.98 11.37
CA THR A 61 3.77 -9.50 12.41
C THR A 61 2.87 -8.38 11.87
N MET A 62 3.45 -7.39 11.18
CA MET A 62 2.70 -6.26 10.61
C MET A 62 1.67 -6.70 9.56
N SER A 63 2.03 -7.64 8.69
CA SER A 63 1.14 -8.19 7.67
C SER A 63 0.21 -9.27 8.20
N THR A 64 0.23 -9.53 9.51
CA THR A 64 -0.57 -10.55 10.21
C THR A 64 -0.43 -11.96 9.61
N ILE A 65 0.71 -12.28 9.00
CA ILE A 65 0.94 -13.63 8.45
C ILE A 65 1.40 -14.55 9.59
N GLY A 66 2.42 -14.12 10.35
CA GLY A 66 2.90 -14.79 11.57
C GLY A 66 3.08 -16.31 11.47
N TYR A 67 4.07 -16.80 10.71
CA TYR A 67 4.32 -18.24 10.59
C TYR A 67 4.74 -18.92 11.91
N GLY A 68 5.22 -18.16 12.89
CA GLY A 68 5.57 -18.65 14.22
C GLY A 68 6.91 -19.39 14.30
N ASP A 69 7.73 -19.27 13.26
CA ASP A 69 9.12 -19.75 13.18
C ASP A 69 10.09 -18.89 14.01
N LEU A 70 9.84 -17.59 14.09
CA LEU A 70 10.49 -16.68 15.04
C LEU A 70 9.48 -16.17 16.05
N VAL A 71 9.82 -16.25 17.34
CA VAL A 71 8.97 -15.80 18.44
C VAL A 71 9.78 -15.04 19.49
N PRO A 72 9.28 -13.89 19.99
CA PRO A 72 9.95 -13.13 21.03
C PRO A 72 10.06 -13.94 22.32
N THR A 73 11.28 -14.11 22.81
CA THR A 73 11.55 -14.93 24.01
C THR A 73 11.59 -14.09 25.28
N THR A 74 12.04 -12.84 25.19
CA THR A 74 12.16 -11.92 26.33
C THR A 74 10.83 -11.22 26.65
N ASP A 75 10.61 -10.87 27.91
CA ASP A 75 9.38 -10.17 28.30
C ASP A 75 9.30 -8.76 27.72
N MET A 76 10.46 -8.10 27.56
CA MET A 76 10.54 -6.78 26.93
C MET A 76 10.13 -6.85 25.44
N SER A 77 10.59 -7.86 24.70
CA SER A 77 10.23 -7.99 23.28
C SER A 77 8.77 -8.42 23.09
N LYS A 78 8.19 -9.22 23.98
CA LYS A 78 6.75 -9.54 23.98
C LYS A 78 5.91 -8.28 24.15
N ILE A 79 6.21 -7.44 25.14
CA ILE A 79 5.49 -6.17 25.37
C ILE A 79 5.63 -5.25 24.15
N PHE A 80 6.84 -5.12 23.62
CA PHE A 80 7.08 -4.35 22.40
C PHE A 80 6.27 -4.89 21.21
N THR A 81 6.23 -6.21 21.03
CA THR A 81 5.47 -6.88 19.96
C THR A 81 3.99 -6.56 20.05
N ILE A 82 3.40 -6.53 21.25
CA ILE A 82 1.99 -6.17 21.46
C ILE A 82 1.75 -4.75 20.96
N ILE A 83 2.54 -3.77 21.43
CA ILE A 83 2.40 -2.35 21.05
C ILE A 83 2.63 -2.18 19.54
N PHE A 84 3.68 -2.78 19.01
CA PHE A 84 4.04 -2.75 17.60
C PHE A 84 2.94 -3.33 16.71
N SER A 85 2.29 -4.41 17.12
CA SER A 85 1.22 -5.06 16.36
C SER A 85 0.02 -4.11 16.17
N PHE A 86 -0.40 -3.40 17.23
CA PHE A 86 -1.49 -2.43 17.13
C PHE A 86 -1.15 -1.21 16.27
N LEU A 87 0.08 -0.72 16.36
CA LEU A 87 0.49 0.47 15.60
C LEU A 87 0.71 0.16 14.10
N SER A 88 1.39 -0.94 13.82
CA SER A 88 1.79 -1.31 12.46
C SER A 88 0.60 -1.75 11.61
N ILE A 89 -0.39 -2.46 12.16
CA ILE A 89 -1.55 -2.94 11.39
C ILE A 89 -2.38 -1.78 10.83
N GLY A 90 -2.58 -0.70 11.60
CA GLY A 90 -3.33 0.47 11.16
C GLY A 90 -2.66 1.19 9.98
N ILE A 91 -1.33 1.34 10.04
CA ILE A 91 -0.52 1.93 8.97
C ILE A 91 -0.55 1.02 7.74
N PHE A 92 -0.39 -0.28 7.93
CA PHE A 92 -0.37 -1.27 6.85
C PHE A 92 -1.71 -1.32 6.10
N VAL A 93 -2.84 -1.41 6.82
CA VAL A 93 -4.18 -1.41 6.22
C VAL A 93 -4.47 -0.10 5.49
N SER A 94 -4.08 1.04 6.08
CA SER A 94 -4.29 2.36 5.47
C SER A 94 -3.52 2.50 4.14
N LEU A 95 -2.27 2.03 4.11
CA LEU A 95 -1.45 2.06 2.90
C LEU A 95 -2.06 1.19 1.80
N ASN A 96 -2.47 -0.04 2.13
CA ASN A 96 -3.13 -0.95 1.19
C ASN A 96 -4.43 -0.34 0.64
N THR A 97 -5.25 0.25 1.51
CA THR A 97 -6.50 0.92 1.12
C THR A 97 -6.24 2.09 0.16
N LYS A 98 -5.23 2.92 0.42
CA LYS A 98 -4.84 4.01 -0.48
C LYS A 98 -4.47 3.51 -1.88
N ILE A 99 -3.70 2.42 -1.99
CA ILE A 99 -3.33 1.82 -3.29
C ILE A 99 -4.59 1.41 -4.08
N VAL A 100 -5.54 0.77 -3.41
CA VAL A 100 -6.81 0.34 -4.01
C VAL A 100 -7.62 1.54 -4.47
N VAL A 101 -7.81 2.54 -3.60
CA VAL A 101 -8.60 3.76 -3.90
C VAL A 101 -7.99 4.56 -5.05
N MET A 102 -6.66 4.71 -5.11
CA MET A 102 -5.98 5.38 -6.23
C MET A 102 -6.25 4.67 -7.55
N THR A 103 -6.18 3.33 -7.55
CA THR A 103 -6.42 2.52 -8.75
C THR A 103 -7.88 2.62 -9.20
N LEU A 104 -8.83 2.64 -8.26
CA LEU A 104 -10.26 2.79 -8.54
C LEU A 104 -10.60 4.20 -9.04
N ASN A 105 -10.08 5.24 -8.39
CA ASN A 105 -10.35 6.64 -8.78
C ASN A 105 -9.80 6.95 -10.17
N GLN A 106 -8.61 6.44 -10.53
CA GLN A 106 -8.07 6.57 -11.88
C GLN A 106 -8.96 5.92 -12.95
N LYS A 107 -9.56 4.76 -12.64
CA LYS A 107 -10.50 4.10 -13.56
C LYS A 107 -11.82 4.86 -13.64
N LYS A 108 -12.36 5.30 -12.50
CA LYS A 108 -13.62 6.05 -12.40
C LYS A 108 -13.55 7.36 -13.19
N GLN A 109 -12.46 8.12 -13.06
CA GLN A 109 -12.27 9.37 -13.79
C GLN A 109 -12.25 9.15 -15.31
N LYS A 110 -11.48 8.16 -15.80
CA LYS A 110 -11.43 7.82 -17.23
C LYS A 110 -12.78 7.35 -17.79
N LEU A 111 -13.58 6.65 -17.00
CA LEU A 111 -14.92 6.21 -17.41
C LEU A 111 -15.88 7.41 -17.48
N PHE A 112 -15.82 8.30 -16.51
CA PHE A 112 -16.63 9.52 -16.48
C PHE A 112 -16.32 10.42 -17.68
N ASP A 113 -15.03 10.67 -17.97
CA ASP A 113 -14.60 11.47 -19.12
C ASP A 113 -15.05 10.86 -20.45
N ARG A 114 -15.04 9.52 -20.57
CA ARG A 114 -15.55 8.82 -21.76
C ARG A 114 -17.05 8.97 -21.93
N LYS A 115 -17.81 8.97 -20.83
CA LYS A 115 -19.27 9.17 -20.86
C LYS A 115 -19.60 10.58 -21.32
N LEU A 116 -18.97 11.59 -20.72
CA LEU A 116 -19.15 13.00 -21.12
C LEU A 116 -18.82 13.25 -22.59
N ARG A 117 -17.78 12.62 -23.13
CA ARG A 117 -17.45 12.74 -24.56
C ARG A 117 -18.52 12.15 -25.47
N LYS A 118 -19.10 11.00 -25.11
CA LYS A 118 -20.19 10.38 -25.88
C LYS A 118 -21.45 11.25 -25.85
N ASP A 119 -21.86 11.71 -24.67
CA ASP A 119 -23.05 12.55 -24.50
C ASP A 119 -22.91 13.85 -25.34
N ASN A 120 -21.72 14.48 -25.33
CA ASN A 120 -21.43 15.66 -26.15
C ASN A 120 -21.45 15.39 -27.67
N GLU A 121 -21.03 14.20 -28.11
CA GLU A 121 -21.07 13.80 -29.53
C GLU A 121 -22.50 13.54 -30.00
N GLU A 122 -23.36 12.95 -29.16
CA GLU A 122 -24.78 12.73 -29.45
C GLU A 122 -25.55 14.05 -29.58
N VAL A 123 -25.32 14.99 -28.66
CA VAL A 123 -25.92 16.34 -28.72
C VAL A 123 -25.55 17.05 -30.03
N LYS A 124 -24.28 17.02 -30.45
CA LYS A 124 -23.83 17.65 -31.69
C LYS A 124 -24.51 17.07 -32.94
N LYS A 125 -24.73 15.75 -32.99
CA LYS A 125 -25.42 15.09 -34.11
C LYS A 125 -26.88 15.51 -34.21
N HIS A 126 -27.57 15.66 -33.07
CA HIS A 126 -28.96 16.14 -33.07
C HIS A 126 -29.09 17.62 -33.44
N THR A 127 -28.15 18.47 -33.05
CA THR A 127 -28.17 19.89 -33.44
C THR A 127 -27.94 20.08 -34.95
N GLN A 128 -27.08 19.28 -35.58
CA GLN A 128 -26.79 19.36 -37.02
C GLN A 128 -27.87 18.74 -37.92
N SER A 129 -28.71 17.85 -37.37
CA SER A 129 -29.84 17.25 -38.11
C SER A 129 -31.06 18.17 -38.21
N ASN A 130 -31.14 19.21 -37.38
CA ASN A 130 -32.29 20.14 -37.31
C ASN A 130 -32.03 21.49 -38.02
N THR A 131 -30.89 21.63 -38.70
CA THR A 131 -30.49 22.76 -39.55
C THR A 131 -30.31 22.27 -40.97
#